data_AF-A0A285J3W9-F1
#
_entry.id   AF-A0A285J3W9-F1
#
_cell.length_a   1.000
_cell.length_b   1.000
_cell.length_c   1.000
_cell.angle_alpha   90.00
_cell.angle_beta   90.00
_cell.angle_gamma   90.00
#
_symmetry.space_group_name_H-M   'P 1'
#
loop_
_entity.id
_entity.type
_entity.pdbx_description
1 polymer ?
#
loop_
_entity_poly.entity_id
_entity_poly.type
_entity_poly.pdbx_seq_one_letter_code
_entity_poly.pdbx_strand_id
1 'polypeptide(L)' 'MTRARRSGTGAVALGASVAGHQPRDNVRVLFDPAGHPFCLCRDDG' A
#
# COMPACT_ATOMS: atom_id res chain seq x y z
N MET A 1 14.18 -3.04 17.94
CA MET A 1 12.73 -2.78 17.75
C MET A 1 12.39 -2.99 16.28
N THR A 2 12.09 -4.22 15.88
CA THR A 2 11.77 -4.53 14.48
C THR A 2 10.35 -4.08 14.19
N ARG A 3 10.17 -2.94 13.52
CA ARG A 3 8.84 -2.49 13.06
C ARG A 3 8.33 -3.54 12.07
N ALA A 4 7.33 -4.33 12.47
CA ALA A 4 6.67 -5.28 11.59
C ALA A 4 6.10 -4.50 10.39
N ARG A 5 6.76 -4.58 9.23
CA ARG A 5 6.32 -3.93 8.00
C ARG A 5 5.05 -4.61 7.53
N ARG A 6 3.91 -3.92 7.67
CA ARG A 6 2.63 -4.42 7.14
C ARG A 6 2.66 -4.28 5.62
N SER A 7 2.67 -5.41 4.93
CA SER A 7 2.67 -5.50 3.47
C SER A 7 1.35 -5.00 2.88
N GLY A 8 1.33 -4.62 1.60
CA GLY A 8 0.12 -4.18 0.89
C GLY A 8 -1.05 -5.20 0.98
N THR A 9 -0.75 -6.48 1.12
CA THR A 9 -1.74 -7.55 1.36
C THR A 9 -2.56 -7.32 2.62
N GLY A 10 -1.96 -6.76 3.68
CA GLY A 10 -2.66 -6.42 4.91
C GLY A 10 -3.61 -5.23 4.76
N ALA A 11 -3.27 -4.28 3.89
CA ALA A 11 -4.17 -3.16 3.57
C ALA A 11 -5.37 -3.67 2.75
N VAL A 12 -5.15 -4.55 1.77
CA VAL A 12 -6.24 -5.14 0.98
C VAL A 12 -7.16 -6.01 1.84
N ALA A 13 -6.59 -6.81 2.76
CA ALA A 13 -7.38 -7.59 3.71
C ALA A 13 -8.26 -6.71 4.63
N LEU A 14 -7.93 -5.43 4.80
CA LEU A 14 -8.72 -4.45 5.54
C LEU A 14 -9.71 -3.67 4.66
N GLY A 15 -9.83 -4.02 3.38
CA GLY A 15 -10.75 -3.39 2.43
C GLY A 15 -10.13 -2.32 1.54
N ALA A 16 -8.80 -2.13 1.57
CA ALA A 16 -8.15 -1.25 0.60
C ALA A 16 -8.14 -1.87 -0.81
N SER A 17 -8.23 -1.04 -1.84
CA SER A 17 -8.15 -1.45 -3.25
C SER A 17 -6.90 -0.90 -3.91
N VAL A 18 -6.21 -1.70 -4.71
CA VAL A 18 -4.99 -1.27 -5.43
C VAL A 18 -5.38 -0.40 -6.62
N ALA A 19 -4.70 0.73 -6.80
CA ALA A 19 -4.93 1.59 -7.96
C ALA A 19 -4.54 0.91 -9.28
N GLY A 20 -5.30 1.13 -10.36
CA GLY A 20 -5.02 0.52 -11.66
C GLY A 20 -3.72 1.01 -12.31
N HIS A 21 -3.32 2.25 -12.04
CA HIS A 21 -2.04 2.80 -12.46
C HIS A 21 -1.09 2.89 -11.26
N GLN A 22 0.16 2.47 -11.44
CA GLN A 22 1.19 2.48 -10.41
C GLN A 22 2.38 3.31 -10.91
N PRO A 23 2.80 4.35 -10.15
CA PRO A 23 3.77 5.32 -10.64
C PRO A 23 5.21 4.79 -10.62
N ARG A 24 5.52 3.85 -9.72
CA ARG A 24 6.85 3.24 -9.51
C ARG A 24 6.68 1.82 -8.99
N ASP A 25 7.70 0.99 -9.15
CA ASP A 25 7.63 -0.41 -8.70
C ASP A 25 7.71 -0.56 -7.18
N ASN A 26 8.51 0.30 -6.53
CA ASN A 26 8.70 0.30 -5.07
C ASN A 26 7.61 1.07 -4.30
N VAL A 27 6.66 1.68 -4.99
CA VAL A 27 5.52 2.37 -4.40
C VAL A 27 4.25 1.66 -4.83
N ARG A 28 3.37 1.38 -3.87
CA ARG A 28 1.99 0.96 -4.15
C ARG A 28 1.00 2.01 -3.72
N VAL A 29 0.18 2.46 -4.66
CA VAL A 29 -0.97 3.33 -4.42
C VAL A 29 -2.20 2.45 -4.18
N LEU A 30 -2.87 2.69 -3.06
CA LEU A 30 -4.12 2.04 -2.69
C LEU A 30 -5.18 3.10 -2.32
N PHE A 31 -6.44 2.73 -2.45
CA PHE A 31 -7.58 3.46 -1.94
C PHE A 31 -8.10 2.76 -0.69
N ASP A 32 -8.36 3.49 0.37
CA ASP A 32 -9.06 2.93 1.53
C ASP A 32 -10.56 2.70 1.20
N PRO A 33 -11.32 2.00 2.07
CA PRO A 33 -12.75 1.81 1.86
C PRO A 33 -13.58 3.10 1.69
N ALA A 34 -13.13 4.23 2.23
CA ALA A 34 -13.76 5.53 2.03
C ALA A 34 -13.36 6.21 0.71
N GLY A 35 -12.45 5.62 -0.07
CA GLY A 35 -12.00 6.12 -1.37
C GLY A 35 -10.82 7.09 -1.30
N HIS A 36 -10.17 7.27 -0.15
CA HIS A 36 -9.01 8.12 0.00
C HIS A 36 -7.73 7.43 -0.49
N PRO A 37 -6.95 8.09 -1.37
CA PRO A 37 -5.70 7.53 -1.87
C PRO A 37 -4.58 7.62 -0.82
N PHE A 38 -3.81 6.56 -0.68
CA PHE A 38 -2.57 6.54 0.10
C PHE A 38 -1.50 5.64 -0.55
N CYS A 39 -0.24 5.89 -0.20
CA CYS A 39 0.92 5.20 -0.76
C CYS A 39 1.65 4.36 0.28
N LEU A 40 2.08 3.16 -0.09
CA LEU A 40 3.00 2.32 0.66
C LEU A 40 4.34 2.23 -0.10
N CYS A 41 5.43 2.57 0.58
CA CYS A 41 6.78 2.47 0.01
C CYS A 41 7.51 1.25 0.57
N ARG A 42 8.11 0.45 -0.31
CA ARG A 42 9.19 -0.45 0.07
C ARG A 42 10.48 0.38 0.18
N ASP A 43 11.23 0.14 1.26
CA ASP A 43 12.64 0.51 1.25
C ASP A 43 13.30 -0.46 0.29
N ASP A 44 13.81 0.06 -0.83
CA ASP A 44 14.94 -0.58 -1.49
C ASP A 44 16.13 -0.29 -0.57
N GLY A 45 16.65 -1.35 0.07
CA GLY A 45 17.59 -1.27 1.18
C GLY A 45 18.90 -0.55 0.89
#